data_AF-A0A085Z3V5-F1
#
_entry.id   AF-A0A085Z3V5-F1
#
_cell.length_a   1.000
_cell.length_b   1.000
_cell.length_c   1.000
_cell.angle_alpha   90.00
_cell.angle_beta   90.00
_cell.angle_gamma   90.00
#
_symmetry.space_group_name_H-M   'P 1'
#
loop_
_entity.id
_entity.type
_entity.pdbx_description
1 polymer ?
#
loop_
_entity_poly.entity_id
_entity_poly.type
_entity_poly.pdbx_seq_one_letter_code
_entity_poly.pdbx_strand_id
1 'polypeptide(L)'
;MAEFQLGVSLKFLNRDLALVIQSNKLIVNSKDIAVKEYLLIPTKLPSSEDYMTFSDLKKDFDKIFGVDSKDSKEASAKIDEQLKENANADNFHIDNINFRLNNAFLYKKTFSVKVEGNEKECNGAGEVIADTDNYAKWEYAFSITIDSTKFFSEFNTMSINSISFSIWNTNREIVKKMMTLGSTEDIFKQLDEPSK
;
A
#
# COMPACT_ATOMS: atom_id res chain seq x y z
N MET A 1 16.69 -11.14 24.49
CA MET A 1 16.30 -11.69 23.17
C MET A 1 17.13 -10.95 22.13
N ALA A 2 17.65 -11.64 21.12
CA ALA A 2 18.41 -11.01 20.05
C ALA A 2 17.42 -10.45 19.01
N GLU A 3 17.33 -9.12 18.92
CA GLU A 3 16.61 -8.43 17.85
C GLU A 3 17.54 -8.33 16.64
N PHE A 4 17.14 -8.95 15.53
CA PHE A 4 17.88 -8.88 14.28
C PHE A 4 17.07 -8.06 13.28
N GLN A 5 17.61 -6.91 12.86
CA GLN A 5 17.02 -6.04 11.85
C GLN A 5 17.84 -6.14 10.56
N LEU A 6 17.20 -6.55 9.46
CA LEU A 6 17.82 -6.56 8.13
C LEU A 6 17.07 -5.58 7.23
N GLY A 7 17.73 -4.48 6.88
CA GLY A 7 17.23 -3.54 5.88
C GLY A 7 17.56 -4.02 4.47
N VAL A 8 16.55 -4.45 3.73
CA VAL A 8 16.65 -4.63 2.27
C VAL A 8 15.91 -3.47 1.62
N SER A 9 16.55 -2.77 0.69
CA SER A 9 15.87 -1.74 -0.12
C SER A 9 15.01 -2.45 -1.15
N LEU A 10 13.69 -2.29 -1.04
CA LEU A 10 12.73 -2.81 -1.99
C LEU A 10 12.08 -1.63 -2.70
N LYS A 11 11.96 -1.69 -4.03
CA LYS A 11 11.22 -0.66 -4.77
C LYS A 11 9.76 -1.07 -4.89
N PHE A 12 8.86 -0.20 -4.46
CA PHE A 12 7.41 -0.35 -4.64
C PHE A 12 6.81 0.99 -5.03
N LEU A 13 6.02 1.01 -6.10
CA LEU A 13 5.40 2.23 -6.63
C LEU A 13 6.47 3.30 -6.84
N ASN A 14 7.57 2.92 -7.48
CA ASN A 14 8.76 3.76 -7.68
C ASN A 14 9.41 4.35 -6.41
N ARG A 15 9.05 3.90 -5.20
CA ARG A 15 9.66 4.35 -3.94
C ARG A 15 10.56 3.30 -3.33
N ASP A 16 11.68 3.75 -2.79
CA ASP A 16 12.54 2.94 -1.95
C ASP A 16 11.86 2.71 -0.59
N LEU A 17 11.55 1.46 -0.28
CA LEU A 17 11.03 1.02 1.01
C LEU A 17 12.12 0.36 1.83
N ALA A 18 12.14 0.65 3.13
CA ALA A 18 12.92 -0.09 4.11
C ALA A 18 12.08 -1.25 4.64
N LEU A 19 12.64 -2.45 4.56
CA LEU A 19 12.12 -3.60 5.28
C LEU A 19 12.65 -3.62 6.72
N VAL A 20 11.75 -3.65 7.68
CA VAL A 20 12.03 -3.93 9.09
C VAL A 20 11.48 -5.31 9.40
N ILE A 21 12.35 -6.19 9.91
CA ILE A 21 11.97 -7.53 10.33
C ILE A 21 12.13 -7.61 11.84
N GLN A 22 11.07 -8.04 12.53
CA GLN A 22 11.13 -8.39 13.94
C GLN A 22 10.85 -9.88 14.09
N SER A 23 11.70 -10.59 14.83
CA SER A 23 11.56 -12.02 15.09
C SER A 23 11.44 -12.26 16.59
N ASN A 24 10.37 -12.94 16.99
CA ASN A 24 10.06 -13.26 18.37
C ASN A 24 9.76 -14.76 18.52
N LYS A 25 9.78 -15.27 19.75
CA LYS A 25 9.31 -16.62 20.09
C LYS A 25 8.14 -16.54 21.04
N LEU A 26 7.09 -17.30 20.75
CA LEU A 26 5.94 -17.51 21.63
C LEU A 26 5.89 -18.98 22.03
N ILE A 27 5.55 -19.24 23.29
CA ILE A 27 5.26 -20.59 23.76
C ILE A 27 3.76 -20.67 23.98
N VAL A 28 3.07 -21.48 23.18
CA VAL A 28 1.62 -21.70 23.30
C VAL A 28 1.38 -23.20 23.38
N ASN A 29 0.69 -23.66 24.42
CA ASN A 29 0.39 -25.09 24.63
C ASN A 29 1.64 -26.00 24.49
N SER A 30 2.76 -25.57 25.09
CA SER A 30 4.07 -26.26 25.03
C SER A 30 4.68 -26.39 23.63
N LYS A 31 4.20 -25.61 22.65
CA LYS A 31 4.82 -25.49 21.32
C LYS A 31 5.63 -24.21 21.23
N ASP A 32 6.86 -24.33 20.73
CA ASP A 32 7.69 -23.19 20.34
C ASP A 32 7.24 -22.66 18.98
N ILE A 33 6.64 -21.48 18.97
CA ILE A 33 6.18 -20.78 17.78
C ILE A 33 7.16 -19.64 17.49
N ALA A 34 7.80 -19.69 16.32
CA ALA A 34 8.55 -18.56 15.78
C ALA A 34 7.60 -17.58 15.10
N VAL A 35 7.64 -16.33 15.53
CA VAL A 35 6.84 -15.23 15.00
C VAL A 35 7.76 -14.28 14.25
N LYS A 36 7.41 -13.97 13.00
CA LYS A 36 8.11 -12.96 12.21
C LYS A 36 7.13 -11.87 11.79
N GLU A 37 7.49 -10.63 12.04
CA GLU A 37 6.76 -9.44 11.63
C GLU A 37 7.61 -8.68 10.61
N TYR A 38 7.02 -8.39 9.46
CA TYR A 38 7.64 -7.67 8.36
C TYR A 38 6.90 -6.36 8.20
N LEU A 39 7.62 -5.25 8.23
CA LEU A 39 7.09 -3.91 8.01
C LEU A 39 7.88 -3.25 6.89
N LEU A 40 7.20 -2.79 5.84
CA LEU A 40 7.78 -1.95 4.81
C LEU A 40 7.22 -0.54 4.92
N ILE A 41 8.14 0.43 4.96
CA ILE A 41 7.84 1.86 5.00
C ILE A 41 8.75 2.63 4.03
N PRO A 42 8.28 3.75 3.45
CA PRO A 42 9.12 4.61 2.62
C PRO A 42 10.36 5.11 3.35
N THR A 43 11.51 5.11 2.67
CA THR A 43 12.79 5.60 3.22
C THR A 43 13.01 7.09 2.99
N LYS A 44 12.27 7.69 2.05
CA LYS A 44 12.43 9.08 1.62
C LYS A 44 11.09 9.73 1.35
N LEU A 45 11.06 11.06 1.53
CA LEU A 45 9.93 11.88 1.09
C LEU A 45 9.76 11.81 -0.43
N PRO A 46 8.55 12.07 -0.96
CA PRO A 46 8.30 12.12 -2.40
C PRO A 46 9.16 13.17 -3.07
N SER A 47 9.94 12.76 -4.06
CA SER A 47 10.55 13.68 -5.00
C SER A 47 9.55 14.01 -6.12
N SER A 48 9.74 15.16 -6.79
CA SER A 48 8.95 15.52 -7.97
C SER A 48 9.22 14.62 -9.18
N GLU A 49 10.17 13.68 -9.10
CA GLU A 49 10.47 12.72 -10.17
C GLU A 49 9.90 11.32 -9.88
N ASP A 50 9.31 11.10 -8.70
CA ASP A 50 8.79 9.81 -8.26
C ASP A 50 7.37 9.53 -8.79
N TYR A 51 7.10 9.90 -10.04
CA TYR A 51 5.83 9.59 -10.68
C TYR A 51 5.81 8.15 -11.20
N MET A 52 4.60 7.60 -11.27
CA MET A 52 4.32 6.31 -11.88
C MET A 52 3.05 6.40 -12.70
N THR A 53 2.97 5.54 -13.70
CA THR A 53 1.75 5.37 -14.51
C THR A 53 0.75 4.47 -13.78
N PHE A 54 -0.49 4.40 -14.27
CA PHE A 54 -1.45 3.43 -13.77
C PHE A 54 -0.99 1.99 -14.01
N SER A 55 -0.38 1.74 -15.19
CA SER A 55 0.25 0.47 -15.52
C SER A 55 1.33 0.05 -14.52
N ASP A 56 2.19 0.98 -14.09
CA ASP A 56 3.19 0.71 -13.05
C ASP A 56 2.54 0.36 -11.70
N LEU A 57 1.50 1.11 -11.32
CA LEU A 57 0.78 0.88 -10.08
C LEU A 57 0.16 -0.52 -10.03
N LYS A 58 -0.51 -0.89 -11.12
CA LYS A 58 -1.11 -2.22 -11.27
C LYS A 58 -0.07 -3.32 -11.17
N LYS A 59 1.01 -3.21 -11.93
CA LYS A 59 2.08 -4.21 -11.97
C LYS A 59 2.69 -4.45 -10.60
N ASP A 60 2.96 -3.39 -9.85
CA ASP A 60 3.54 -3.49 -8.51
C ASP A 60 2.55 -4.07 -7.49
N PHE A 61 1.26 -3.74 -7.60
CA PHE A 61 0.21 -4.36 -6.78
C PHE A 61 0.07 -5.86 -7.08
N ASP A 62 -0.07 -6.24 -8.34
CA ASP A 62 -0.22 -7.64 -8.75
C ASP A 62 1.00 -8.47 -8.27
N LYS A 63 2.21 -7.91 -8.37
CA LYS A 63 3.46 -8.55 -7.90
C LYS A 63 3.48 -8.80 -6.39
N ILE A 64 3.04 -7.84 -5.57
CA ILE A 64 3.11 -7.97 -4.11
C ILE A 64 1.98 -8.82 -3.55
N PHE A 65 0.78 -8.64 -4.09
CA PHE A 65 -0.43 -9.22 -3.53
C PHE A 65 -0.86 -10.50 -4.26
N GLY A 66 -0.18 -10.89 -5.34
CA GLY A 66 -0.45 -12.12 -6.08
C GLY A 66 -1.84 -12.13 -6.72
N VAL A 67 -2.34 -10.95 -7.14
CA VAL A 67 -3.64 -10.83 -7.82
C VAL A 67 -3.47 -11.27 -9.27
N ASP A 68 -3.37 -12.58 -9.47
CA ASP A 68 -3.40 -13.17 -10.80
C ASP A 68 -4.86 -13.55 -11.10
N SER A 69 -5.67 -12.59 -11.57
CA SER A 69 -7.02 -12.93 -12.00
C SER A 69 -7.58 -12.01 -13.07
N LYS A 70 -8.46 -12.61 -13.87
CA LYS A 70 -9.32 -11.98 -14.86
C LYS A 70 -10.02 -10.72 -14.31
N ASP A 71 -10.28 -10.68 -13.01
CA ASP A 71 -10.92 -9.55 -12.29
C ASP A 71 -10.04 -8.29 -12.29
N SER A 72 -8.71 -8.43 -12.20
CA SER A 72 -7.77 -7.28 -12.30
C SER A 72 -7.82 -6.64 -13.69
N LYS A 73 -8.00 -7.44 -14.75
CA LYS A 73 -8.17 -6.93 -16.13
C LYS A 73 -9.51 -6.24 -16.32
N GLU A 74 -10.60 -6.83 -15.81
CA GLU A 74 -11.94 -6.24 -15.90
C GLU A 74 -12.06 -4.94 -15.08
N ALA A 75 -11.49 -4.90 -13.88
CA ALA A 75 -11.44 -3.68 -13.06
C ALA A 75 -10.63 -2.57 -13.74
N SER A 76 -9.47 -2.91 -14.33
CA SER A 76 -8.66 -1.93 -15.07
C SER A 76 -9.41 -1.37 -16.28
N ALA A 77 -10.08 -2.23 -17.05
CA ALA A 77 -10.86 -1.81 -18.21
C ALA A 77 -12.01 -0.86 -17.84
N LYS A 78 -12.71 -1.12 -16.73
CA LYS A 78 -13.76 -0.23 -16.22
C LYS A 78 -13.23 1.13 -15.77
N ILE A 79 -12.07 1.16 -15.10
CA ILE A 79 -11.44 2.41 -14.69
C ILE A 79 -11.02 3.22 -15.93
N ASP A 80 -10.41 2.56 -16.92
CA ASP A 80 -10.05 3.19 -18.20
C ASP A 80 -11.25 3.81 -18.91
N GLU A 81 -12.36 3.07 -19.00
CA GLU A 81 -13.59 3.52 -19.66
C GLU A 81 -14.20 4.73 -18.94
N GLN A 82 -14.34 4.66 -17.61
CA GLN A 82 -14.86 5.78 -16.80
C GLN A 82 -14.00 7.04 -16.90
N LEU A 83 -12.67 6.89 -16.92
CA LEU A 83 -11.78 8.04 -17.06
C LEU A 83 -11.84 8.62 -18.48
N LYS A 84 -11.96 7.79 -19.52
CA LYS A 84 -12.18 8.26 -20.91
C LYS A 84 -13.46 9.07 -21.06
N GLU A 85 -14.57 8.60 -20.47
CA GLU A 85 -15.85 9.32 -20.49
C GLU A 85 -15.73 10.70 -19.84
N ASN A 86 -15.06 10.80 -18.69
CA ASN A 86 -14.90 12.07 -17.96
C ASN A 86 -13.89 13.03 -18.60
N ALA A 87 -12.90 12.53 -19.34
CA ALA A 87 -11.88 13.36 -19.97
C ALA A 87 -12.36 14.08 -21.24
N ASN A 88 -13.55 13.73 -21.78
CA ASN A 88 -14.10 14.26 -23.04
C ASN A 88 -13.07 14.35 -24.19
N ALA A 89 -12.13 13.41 -24.26
CA ALA A 89 -11.00 13.47 -25.19
C ALA A 89 -10.77 12.11 -25.86
N ASP A 90 -10.92 12.07 -27.19
CA ASP A 90 -10.73 10.87 -28.03
C ASP A 90 -9.32 10.25 -27.92
N ASN A 91 -8.34 11.00 -27.41
CA ASN A 91 -6.94 10.58 -27.24
C ASN A 91 -6.55 10.39 -25.75
N PHE A 92 -7.52 10.26 -24.84
CA PHE A 92 -7.22 10.02 -23.44
C PHE A 92 -6.69 8.60 -23.19
N HIS A 93 -5.54 8.52 -22.52
CA HIS A 93 -4.92 7.29 -22.04
C HIS A 93 -4.64 7.42 -20.55
N ILE A 94 -5.02 6.41 -19.76
CA ILE A 94 -4.85 6.41 -18.30
C ILE A 94 -3.38 6.56 -17.88
N ASP A 95 -2.44 6.06 -18.69
CA ASP A 95 -1.01 6.14 -18.41
C ASP A 95 -0.43 7.54 -18.62
N ASN A 96 -1.21 8.48 -19.18
CA ASN A 96 -0.87 9.90 -19.17
C ASN A 96 -1.12 10.56 -17.80
N ILE A 97 -1.79 9.84 -16.88
CA ILE A 97 -1.98 10.29 -15.50
C ILE A 97 -0.74 9.95 -14.69
N ASN A 98 -0.17 10.96 -14.06
CA ASN A 98 0.94 10.80 -13.13
C ASN A 98 0.42 10.55 -11.73
N PHE A 99 0.73 9.38 -11.19
CA PHE A 99 0.45 9.01 -9.81
C PHE A 99 1.72 9.19 -8.97
N ARG A 100 1.56 9.64 -7.73
CA ARG A 100 2.65 9.79 -6.76
C ARG A 100 2.27 9.10 -5.46
N LEU A 101 3.10 8.15 -5.03
CA LEU A 101 2.96 7.53 -3.72
C LEU A 101 3.53 8.46 -2.65
N ASN A 102 2.64 9.06 -1.85
CA ASN A 102 3.01 9.95 -0.75
C ASN A 102 3.51 9.16 0.44
N ASN A 103 2.75 8.14 0.83
CA ASN A 103 3.03 7.31 2.01
C ASN A 103 2.60 5.86 1.75
N ALA A 104 3.31 4.92 2.37
CA ALA A 104 3.01 3.51 2.29
C ALA A 104 3.25 2.81 3.62
N PHE A 105 2.41 1.82 3.87
CA PHE A 105 2.53 0.89 4.96
C PHE A 105 2.21 -0.48 4.39
N LEU A 106 3.15 -1.42 4.47
CA LEU A 106 2.87 -2.84 4.23
C LEU A 106 3.35 -3.63 5.43
N TYR A 107 2.48 -4.46 5.99
CA TYR A 107 2.77 -5.25 7.16
C TYR A 107 2.32 -6.69 6.98
N LYS A 108 3.16 -7.64 7.37
CA LYS A 108 2.84 -9.07 7.39
C LYS A 108 3.32 -9.67 8.69
N LYS A 109 2.47 -10.45 9.34
CA LYS A 109 2.82 -11.26 10.51
C LYS A 109 2.67 -12.73 10.19
N THR A 110 3.73 -13.50 10.35
CA THR A 110 3.73 -14.95 10.15
C THR A 110 4.05 -15.68 11.44
N PHE A 111 3.51 -16.89 11.56
CA PHE A 111 3.76 -17.81 12.65
C PHE A 111 4.25 -19.11 12.05
N SER A 112 5.25 -19.73 12.67
CA SER A 112 5.82 -20.99 12.20
C SER A 112 6.20 -21.89 13.37
N VAL A 113 6.04 -23.19 13.18
CA VAL A 113 6.44 -24.23 14.13
C VAL A 113 7.38 -25.21 13.45
N LYS A 114 8.26 -25.84 14.22
CA LYS A 114 9.09 -26.94 13.73
C LYS A 114 8.31 -28.25 13.79
N VAL A 115 8.15 -28.90 12.65
CA VAL A 115 7.55 -30.23 12.51
C VAL A 115 8.55 -31.11 11.79
N GLU A 116 8.98 -32.19 12.43
CA GLU A 116 9.95 -33.15 11.85
C GLU A 116 11.24 -32.48 11.33
N GLY A 117 11.69 -31.44 12.04
CA GLY A 117 12.90 -30.68 11.69
C GLY A 117 12.69 -29.55 10.66
N ASN A 118 11.52 -29.46 10.02
CA ASN A 118 11.20 -28.42 9.04
C ASN A 118 10.32 -27.32 9.65
N GLU A 119 10.55 -26.05 9.28
CA GLU A 119 9.63 -24.96 9.62
C GLU A 119 8.38 -25.06 8.73
N LYS A 120 7.19 -25.08 9.35
CA LYS A 120 5.90 -25.01 8.68
C LYS A 120 5.11 -23.81 9.19
N GLU A 121 4.41 -23.11 8.30
CA GLU A 121 3.50 -22.03 8.73
C GLU A 121 2.36 -22.60 9.58
N CYS A 122 1.94 -21.82 10.56
CA CYS A 122 0.87 -22.17 11.48
C CYS A 122 -0.01 -20.96 11.81
N ASN A 123 -1.11 -21.20 12.50
CA ASN A 123 -1.87 -20.12 13.13
C ASN A 123 -1.22 -19.66 14.45
N GLY A 124 -1.80 -18.64 15.10
CA GLY A 124 -1.32 -18.13 16.39
C GLY A 124 -1.40 -19.13 17.55
N ALA A 125 -2.10 -20.26 17.39
CA ALA A 125 -2.18 -21.35 18.36
C ALA A 125 -1.15 -22.48 18.09
N GLY A 126 -0.34 -22.37 17.03
CA GLY A 126 0.67 -23.36 16.66
C GLY A 126 0.08 -24.59 15.94
N GLU A 127 -1.08 -24.45 15.30
CA GLU A 127 -1.67 -25.47 14.44
C GLU A 127 -1.22 -25.24 12.99
N VAL A 128 -0.65 -26.27 12.37
CA VAL A 128 -0.16 -26.19 10.98
C VAL A 128 -1.34 -25.94 10.06
N ILE A 129 -1.19 -24.97 9.16
CA ILE A 129 -2.21 -24.61 8.17
C ILE A 129 -1.85 -25.18 6.80
N ALA A 130 -2.86 -25.46 5.97
CA ALA A 130 -2.63 -25.82 4.58
C ALA A 130 -2.10 -24.61 3.80
N ASP A 131 -1.27 -24.83 2.78
CA ASP A 131 -0.69 -23.75 1.96
C ASP A 131 -1.75 -22.83 1.29
N THR A 132 -2.99 -23.32 1.18
CA THR A 132 -4.14 -22.59 0.65
C THR A 132 -4.79 -21.63 1.65
N ASP A 133 -4.55 -21.82 2.95
CA ASP A 133 -5.19 -21.08 4.05
C ASP A 133 -4.29 -19.95 4.59
N ASN A 134 -3.53 -19.30 3.70
CA ASN A 134 -2.58 -18.23 3.99
C ASN A 134 -3.25 -17.10 4.81
N TYR A 135 -3.17 -17.21 6.14
CA TYR A 135 -3.74 -16.25 7.08
C TYR A 135 -3.01 -14.92 7.06
N ALA A 136 -1.72 -14.95 6.69
CA ALA A 136 -0.88 -13.77 6.62
C ALA A 136 -1.05 -13.04 5.27
N LYS A 137 -2.28 -12.60 4.97
CA LYS A 137 -2.47 -11.57 3.94
C LYS A 137 -1.76 -10.30 4.41
N TRP A 138 -1.09 -9.61 3.50
CA TRP A 138 -0.50 -8.32 3.80
C TRP A 138 -1.58 -7.35 4.27
N GLU A 139 -1.39 -6.77 5.46
CA GLU A 139 -2.04 -5.54 5.85
C GLU A 139 -1.37 -4.40 5.07
N TYR A 140 -2.15 -3.53 4.45
CA TYR A 140 -1.58 -2.42 3.70
C TYR A 140 -2.36 -1.13 3.88
N ALA A 141 -1.67 -0.02 3.68
CA ALA A 141 -2.27 1.30 3.56
C ALA A 141 -1.38 2.18 2.67
N PHE A 142 -1.99 2.88 1.72
CA PHE A 142 -1.32 3.73 0.74
C PHE A 142 -2.00 5.09 0.65
N SER A 143 -1.21 6.14 0.52
CA SER A 143 -1.69 7.48 0.20
C SER A 143 -1.10 7.91 -1.13
N ILE A 144 -1.96 8.23 -2.10
CA ILE A 144 -1.59 8.48 -3.50
C ILE A 144 -2.15 9.84 -3.91
N THR A 145 -1.32 10.65 -4.59
CA THR A 145 -1.74 11.86 -5.29
C THR A 145 -1.73 11.62 -6.79
N ILE A 146 -2.73 12.15 -7.49
CA ILE A 146 -2.83 12.23 -8.94
C ILE A 146 -2.63 13.69 -9.35
N ASP A 147 -1.80 13.92 -10.36
CA ASP A 147 -1.81 15.16 -11.13
C ASP A 147 -3.04 15.15 -12.06
N SER A 148 -4.01 16.02 -11.75
CA SER A 148 -5.31 16.03 -12.40
C SER A 148 -5.55 17.24 -13.30
N THR A 149 -4.52 18.06 -13.55
CA THR A 149 -4.63 19.28 -14.37
C THR A 149 -5.11 18.98 -15.79
N LYS A 150 -4.83 17.76 -16.29
CA LYS A 150 -5.22 17.30 -17.62
C LYS A 150 -6.59 16.60 -17.67
N PHE A 151 -7.22 16.36 -16.52
CA PHE A 151 -8.41 15.50 -16.43
C PHE A 151 -9.69 16.26 -16.11
N PHE A 152 -9.67 17.21 -15.16
CA PHE A 152 -10.87 17.96 -14.79
C PHE A 152 -10.95 19.31 -15.51
N SER A 153 -10.99 19.28 -16.85
CA SER A 153 -11.17 20.49 -17.65
C SER A 153 -12.58 21.08 -17.57
N GLU A 154 -13.54 20.37 -16.99
CA GLU A 154 -14.96 20.76 -16.94
C GLU A 154 -15.25 21.92 -15.97
N PHE A 155 -14.35 22.20 -15.03
CA PHE A 155 -14.51 23.33 -14.10
C PHE A 155 -13.94 24.61 -14.73
N ASN A 156 -14.66 25.21 -15.66
CA ASN A 156 -14.27 26.46 -16.34
C ASN A 156 -13.98 27.66 -15.41
N THR A 157 -14.31 27.56 -14.11
CA THR A 157 -14.07 28.58 -13.09
C THR A 157 -13.09 28.17 -11.98
N MET A 158 -12.65 26.91 -11.92
CA MET A 158 -11.70 26.39 -10.92
C MET A 158 -10.84 25.26 -11.49
N SER A 159 -9.52 25.30 -11.36
CA SER A 159 -8.68 24.16 -11.77
C SER A 159 -8.48 23.16 -10.62
N ILE A 160 -8.83 21.89 -10.83
CA ILE A 160 -8.45 20.82 -9.91
C ILE A 160 -7.04 20.35 -10.30
N ASN A 161 -6.03 20.90 -9.62
CA ASN A 161 -4.63 20.63 -9.93
C ASN A 161 -4.16 19.26 -9.44
N SER A 162 -4.76 18.74 -8.36
CA SER A 162 -4.39 17.43 -7.83
C SER A 162 -5.52 16.79 -7.05
N ILE A 163 -5.65 15.47 -7.15
CA ILE A 163 -6.50 14.65 -6.27
C ILE A 163 -5.64 13.78 -5.40
N SER A 164 -5.94 13.69 -4.10
CA SER A 164 -5.28 12.75 -3.20
C SER A 164 -6.30 11.81 -2.58
N PHE A 165 -6.01 10.52 -2.59
CA PHE A 165 -6.84 9.47 -2.00
C PHE A 165 -5.99 8.47 -1.23
N SER A 166 -6.63 7.67 -0.40
CA SER A 166 -5.96 6.62 0.36
C SER A 166 -6.73 5.32 0.27
N ILE A 167 -5.98 4.22 0.20
CA ILE A 167 -6.51 2.86 0.10
C ILE A 167 -5.89 2.05 1.22
N TRP A 168 -6.70 1.27 1.96
CA TRP A 168 -6.20 0.45 3.06
C TRP A 168 -6.98 -0.84 3.26
N ASN A 169 -6.27 -1.85 3.77
CA ASN A 169 -6.79 -3.11 4.30
C ASN A 169 -6.16 -3.38 5.67
N THR A 170 -6.20 -2.38 6.55
CA THR A 170 -5.76 -2.52 7.94
C THR A 170 -6.80 -1.91 8.87
N ASN A 171 -6.96 -2.51 10.06
CA ASN A 171 -7.82 -2.00 11.12
C ASN A 171 -7.06 -1.10 12.11
N ARG A 172 -5.79 -0.79 11.85
CA ARG A 172 -4.95 0.02 12.73
C ARG A 172 -5.30 1.50 12.59
N GLU A 173 -5.97 2.05 13.60
CA GLU A 173 -6.39 3.46 13.62
C GLU A 173 -5.23 4.45 13.46
N ILE A 174 -4.07 4.16 14.07
CA ILE A 174 -2.88 5.01 13.91
C ILE A 174 -2.38 5.03 12.45
N VAL A 175 -2.45 3.90 11.75
CA VAL A 175 -2.05 3.80 10.35
C VAL A 175 -3.04 4.56 9.47
N LYS A 176 -4.35 4.38 9.70
CA LYS A 176 -5.39 5.13 8.97
C LYS A 176 -5.19 6.65 9.12
N LYS A 177 -4.95 7.14 10.34
CA LYS A 177 -4.66 8.56 10.63
C LYS A 177 -3.43 9.08 9.87
N MET A 178 -2.39 8.26 9.72
CA MET A 178 -1.18 8.62 8.96
C MET A 178 -1.37 8.65 7.44
N MET A 179 -2.43 8.01 6.93
CA MET A 179 -2.75 7.99 5.50
C MET A 179 -3.74 9.08 5.10
N THR A 180 -4.66 9.44 5.99
CA THR A 180 -5.58 10.55 5.77
C THR A 180 -4.83 11.87 5.63
N LEU A 181 -5.33 12.78 4.79
CA LEU A 181 -4.86 14.17 4.66
C LEU A 181 -5.09 15.03 5.93
N GLY A 182 -5.35 14.40 7.08
CA GLY A 182 -6.04 14.98 8.22
C GLY A 182 -7.56 14.89 8.09
N SER A 183 -8.28 15.15 9.18
CA SER A 183 -9.72 15.42 9.11
C SER A 183 -9.96 16.72 8.33
N THR A 184 -11.17 16.93 7.80
CA THR A 184 -11.54 18.23 7.20
C THR A 184 -11.23 19.39 8.14
N GLU A 185 -11.44 19.20 9.45
CA GLU A 185 -11.08 20.18 10.49
C GLU A 185 -9.58 20.45 10.58
N ASP A 186 -8.73 19.44 10.41
CA ASP A 186 -7.26 19.63 10.41
C ASP A 186 -6.80 20.39 9.17
N ILE A 187 -7.45 20.15 8.01
CA ILE A 187 -7.19 20.87 6.77
C ILE A 187 -7.62 22.33 6.91
N PHE A 188 -8.79 22.61 7.49
CA PHE A 188 -9.24 23.98 7.73
C PHE A 188 -8.35 24.70 8.76
N LYS A 189 -7.92 24.03 9.84
CA LYS A 189 -6.96 24.61 10.79
C LYS A 189 -5.63 24.98 10.14
N GLN A 190 -5.12 24.17 9.22
CA GLN A 190 -3.90 24.49 8.47
C GLN A 190 -4.06 25.66 7.50
N LEU A 191 -5.29 25.91 7.01
CA LEU A 191 -5.60 27.09 6.19
C LEU A 191 -5.79 28.35 7.04
N ASP A 192 -6.22 28.20 8.29
CA ASP A 192 -6.41 29.29 9.25
C ASP A 192 -5.12 29.67 10.00
N GLU A 193 -4.09 28.83 9.99
CA GLU A 193 -2.77 29.18 10.50
C GLU A 193 -2.02 30.07 9.48
N PRO A 194 -1.70 31.33 9.81
CA PRO A 194 -1.01 32.21 8.88
C PRO A 194 0.38 31.62 8.61
N SER A 195 0.68 31.43 7.34
CA SER A 195 1.99 31.04 6.83
C SER A 195 3.07 31.94 7.44
N LYS A 196 3.99 31.35 8.21
CA LYS A 196 5.20 32.02 8.69
C LYS A 196 6.23 32.14 7.57
#